data_AF-A0A1G6LKU1-F1
#
_entry.id   AF-A0A1G6LKU1-F1
#
_cell.length_a   1.000
_cell.length_b   1.000
_cell.length_c   1.000
_cell.angle_alpha   90.00
_cell.angle_beta   90.00
_cell.angle_gamma   90.00
#
_symmetry.space_group_name_H-M   'P 1'
#
loop_
_entity.id
_entity.type
_entity.pdbx_description
1 polymer ?
#
loop_
_entity_poly.entity_id
_entity_poly.type
_entity_poly.pdbx_seq_one_letter_code
_entity_poly.pdbx_strand_id
1 'polypeptide(L)'
;MNNDLYQEDIKQIKQQYACLDLTDDQAAFLLRHQNEPYPTHTEYYLNTWEHHDYEDHIFQKILNTAQFDHYLERREARLATHIAFLKQQDEEIKRNIEYKKQLLSYYCHTYVPQLLQTRLQYPNPFFAHRSKIRYIKEEYSNCCKVWKLRVTSQHFRNCRNYSPQLFELHMLDLQLLNIMPDYQQFKADADMPTQTTLTFLLDKSRCYLADFISFFDQKEAEETRTKKDAAIAVFGKAATSGWHIEPLPESNEERSNRLLFLLLMIEKVPDNGQANSCY
;
A
#
# COMPACT_ATOMS: atom_id res chain seq x y z
N MET A 1 -13.92 24.45 31.72
CA MET A 1 -15.03 23.85 30.94
C MET A 1 -16.34 24.39 31.51
N ASN A 2 -17.26 24.81 30.64
CA ASN A 2 -18.59 25.25 31.08
C ASN A 2 -19.30 24.03 31.68
N ASN A 3 -19.86 24.13 32.89
CA ASN A 3 -20.40 22.98 33.61
C ASN A 3 -21.53 22.30 32.81
N ASP A 4 -22.28 23.08 32.03
CA ASP A 4 -23.35 22.59 31.16
C ASP A 4 -22.83 21.73 30.00
N LEU A 5 -21.72 22.12 29.36
CA LEU A 5 -21.10 21.35 28.27
C LEU A 5 -20.55 20.02 28.79
N TYR A 6 -19.95 20.02 29.99
CA TYR A 6 -19.45 18.78 30.61
C TYR A 6 -20.56 17.79 30.93
N GLN A 7 -21.72 18.27 31.38
CA GLN A 7 -22.90 17.43 31.64
C GLN A 7 -23.53 16.91 30.35
N GLU A 8 -23.54 17.72 29.28
CA GLU A 8 -23.97 17.26 27.95
C GLU A 8 -23.07 16.15 27.41
N ASP A 9 -21.75 16.27 27.55
CA ASP A 9 -20.79 15.25 27.13
C ASP A 9 -20.97 13.93 27.91
N ILE A 10 -21.16 14.00 29.23
CA ILE A 10 -21.48 12.81 30.06
C ILE A 10 -22.77 12.14 29.57
N LYS A 11 -23.80 12.92 29.25
CA LYS A 11 -25.07 12.39 28.75
C LYS A 11 -24.89 11.71 27.39
N GLN A 12 -24.05 12.24 26.50
CA GLN A 12 -23.73 11.60 25.22
C GLN A 12 -23.03 10.25 25.42
N ILE A 13 -22.05 10.16 26.32
CA ILE A 13 -21.39 8.89 26.65
C ILE A 13 -22.41 7.86 27.16
N LYS A 14 -23.30 8.26 28.07
CA LYS A 14 -24.36 7.39 28.59
C LYS A 14 -25.32 6.92 27.49
N GLN A 15 -25.63 7.77 26.51
CA GLN A 15 -26.45 7.41 25.36
C GLN A 15 -25.74 6.41 24.42
N GLN A 16 -24.46 6.63 24.15
CA GLN A 16 -23.65 5.74 23.32
C GLN A 16 -23.58 4.32 23.91
N TYR A 17 -23.47 4.23 25.23
CA TYR A 17 -23.40 2.97 25.98
C TYR A 17 -24.68 2.69 26.80
N ALA A 18 -25.85 3.09 26.28
CA ALA A 18 -27.12 3.00 27.00
C ALA A 18 -27.47 1.59 27.52
N CYS A 19 -26.94 0.54 26.89
CA CYS A 19 -27.17 -0.84 27.32
C CYS A 19 -26.40 -1.25 28.58
N LEU A 20 -25.45 -0.43 29.06
CA LEU A 20 -24.62 -0.73 30.22
C LEU A 20 -25.10 -0.02 31.50
N ASP A 21 -26.13 0.83 31.39
CA ASP A 21 -26.66 1.64 32.48
C ASP A 21 -25.56 2.32 33.31
N LEU A 22 -24.67 3.06 32.62
CA LEU A 22 -23.51 3.68 33.25
C LEU A 22 -23.90 4.71 34.33
N THR A 23 -23.21 4.67 35.45
CA THR A 23 -23.26 5.74 36.46
C THR A 23 -22.59 7.00 35.93
N ASP A 24 -22.89 8.14 36.55
CA ASP A 24 -22.29 9.42 36.14
C ASP A 24 -20.76 9.40 36.36
N ASP A 25 -20.28 8.74 37.41
CA ASP A 25 -18.84 8.56 37.68
C ASP A 25 -18.16 7.68 36.62
N GLN A 26 -18.81 6.58 36.19
CA GLN A 26 -18.31 5.72 35.12
C GLN A 26 -18.24 6.47 33.78
N ALA A 27 -19.30 7.22 33.44
CA ALA A 27 -19.34 8.01 32.21
C ALA A 27 -18.33 9.17 32.22
N ALA A 28 -18.17 9.85 33.36
CA ALA A 28 -17.16 10.88 33.55
C ALA A 28 -15.72 10.32 33.39
N PHE A 29 -15.48 9.08 33.84
CA PHE A 29 -14.19 8.41 33.66
C PHE A 29 -13.90 8.14 32.17
N LEU A 30 -14.88 7.62 31.42
CA LEU A 30 -14.73 7.38 29.98
C LEU A 30 -14.49 8.66 29.19
N LEU A 31 -15.21 9.73 29.53
CA LEU A 31 -15.03 11.03 28.88
C LEU A 31 -13.61 11.56 29.05
N ARG A 32 -12.97 11.35 30.21
CA ARG A 32 -11.57 11.75 30.44
C ARG A 32 -10.61 10.99 29.53
N HIS A 33 -10.80 9.68 29.37
CA HIS A 33 -9.96 8.86 28.50
C HIS A 33 -10.19 9.13 27.00
N GLN A 34 -11.41 9.46 26.57
CA GLN A 34 -11.66 9.85 25.18
C GLN A 34 -11.03 11.21 24.83
N ASN A 35 -10.95 12.11 25.82
CA ASN A 35 -10.36 13.44 25.67
C ASN A 35 -8.85 13.48 25.94
N GLU A 36 -8.20 12.34 26.20
CA GLU A 36 -6.75 12.29 26.27
C GLU A 36 -6.19 12.66 24.88
N PRO A 37 -5.34 13.71 24.79
CA PRO A 37 -4.86 14.17 23.51
C PRO A 37 -3.98 13.09 22.88
N TYR A 38 -4.47 12.48 21.81
CA TYR A 38 -3.60 11.69 20.94
C TYR A 38 -2.52 12.62 20.39
N PRO A 39 -1.24 12.25 20.46
CA PRO A 39 -0.20 13.01 19.79
C PRO A 39 -0.58 13.09 18.30
N THR A 40 -0.47 14.27 17.69
CA THR A 40 -0.80 14.55 16.28
C THR A 40 0.06 13.78 15.27
N HIS A 41 0.89 12.85 15.72
CA HIS A 41 1.71 11.99 14.89
C HIS A 41 0.87 10.83 14.33
N THR A 42 0.77 10.78 13.01
CA THR A 42 0.01 9.79 12.23
C THR A 42 0.47 8.34 12.40
N GLU A 43 1.57 8.09 13.11
CA GLU A 43 2.14 6.76 13.33
C GLU A 43 1.49 5.99 14.50
N TYR A 44 0.81 6.68 15.41
CA TYR A 44 0.31 6.11 16.68
C TYR A 44 -1.22 6.06 16.75
N TYR A 45 -1.87 5.45 15.76
CA TYR A 45 -3.30 5.15 15.83
C TYR A 45 -3.54 3.68 16.20
N LEU A 46 -4.60 3.44 16.97
CA LEU A 46 -5.12 2.10 17.24
C LEU A 46 -5.96 1.64 16.05
N ASN A 47 -5.78 0.39 15.63
CA ASN A 47 -6.69 -0.21 14.68
C ASN A 47 -7.95 -0.74 15.37
N THR A 48 -8.90 -1.31 14.62
CA THR A 48 -10.16 -1.83 15.16
C THR A 48 -9.96 -2.84 16.30
N TRP A 49 -9.02 -3.77 16.17
CA TRP A 49 -8.77 -4.80 17.18
C TRP A 49 -8.15 -4.21 18.45
N GLU A 50 -7.14 -3.37 18.28
CA GLU A 50 -6.46 -2.70 19.39
C GLU A 50 -7.38 -1.70 20.09
N HIS A 51 -8.30 -1.07 19.36
CA HIS A 51 -9.35 -0.26 19.96
C HIS A 51 -10.25 -1.10 20.87
N HIS A 52 -10.63 -2.30 20.45
CA HIS A 52 -11.42 -3.20 21.29
C HIS A 52 -10.63 -3.72 22.49
N ASP A 53 -9.36 -4.11 22.30
CA ASP A 53 -8.49 -4.55 23.40
C ASP A 53 -8.25 -3.41 24.42
N TYR A 54 -8.11 -2.17 23.94
CA TYR A 54 -8.02 -0.99 24.78
C TYR A 54 -9.34 -0.71 25.52
N GLU A 55 -10.49 -0.75 24.82
CA GLU A 55 -11.81 -0.61 25.46
C GLU A 55 -12.00 -1.65 26.56
N ASP A 56 -11.64 -2.91 26.33
CA ASP A 56 -11.75 -3.99 27.32
C ASP A 56 -10.94 -3.65 28.57
N HIS A 57 -9.69 -3.19 28.39
CA HIS A 57 -8.81 -2.82 29.50
C HIS A 57 -9.37 -1.67 30.34
N ILE A 58 -10.03 -0.70 29.72
CA ILE A 58 -10.67 0.41 30.42
C ILE A 58 -11.96 -0.05 31.10
N PHE A 59 -12.79 -0.81 30.41
CA PHE A 59 -14.12 -1.20 30.89
C PHE A 59 -14.03 -2.18 32.05
N GLN A 60 -13.04 -3.07 32.05
CA GLN A 60 -12.77 -3.97 33.17
C GLN A 60 -12.46 -3.24 34.49
N LYS A 61 -11.97 -1.99 34.43
CA LYS A 61 -11.66 -1.19 35.63
C LYS A 61 -12.88 -0.48 36.22
N ILE A 62 -13.89 -0.18 35.40
CA ILE A 62 -14.99 0.70 35.79
C ILE A 62 -16.34 0.00 35.88
N LEU A 63 -16.56 -1.05 35.07
CA LEU A 63 -17.82 -1.78 35.03
C LEU A 63 -17.84 -2.84 36.13
N ASN A 64 -19.01 -3.07 36.72
CA ASN A 64 -19.20 -4.26 37.53
C ASN A 64 -19.28 -5.51 36.63
N THR A 65 -19.23 -6.70 37.23
CA THR A 65 -19.19 -7.97 36.49
C THR A 65 -20.37 -8.12 35.52
N ALA A 66 -21.60 -7.84 35.95
CA ALA A 66 -22.78 -7.98 35.10
C ALA A 66 -22.78 -6.99 33.91
N GLN A 67 -22.36 -5.75 34.15
CA GLN A 67 -22.19 -4.74 33.10
C GLN A 67 -21.10 -5.16 32.10
N PHE A 68 -19.98 -5.68 32.60
CA PHE A 68 -18.87 -6.12 31.76
C PHE A 68 -19.24 -7.33 30.90
N ASP A 69 -19.96 -8.31 31.46
CA ASP A 69 -20.45 -9.47 30.72
C ASP A 69 -21.40 -9.04 29.57
N HIS A 70 -22.34 -8.14 29.86
CA HIS A 70 -23.23 -7.58 28.83
C HIS A 70 -22.46 -6.78 27.76
N TYR A 71 -21.39 -6.08 28.14
CA TYR A 71 -20.51 -5.41 27.18
C TYR A 71 -19.80 -6.42 26.28
N LEU A 72 -19.24 -7.49 26.84
CA LEU A 72 -18.53 -8.54 26.09
C LEU A 72 -19.45 -9.18 25.05
N GLU A 73 -20.68 -9.54 25.41
CA GLU A 73 -21.66 -10.11 24.45
C GLU A 73 -21.88 -9.18 23.26
N ARG A 74 -22.07 -7.87 23.52
CA ARG A 74 -22.30 -6.88 22.46
C ARG A 74 -21.05 -6.61 21.64
N ARG A 75 -19.87 -6.62 22.25
CA ARG A 75 -18.57 -6.52 21.57
C ARG A 75 -18.38 -7.69 20.62
N GLU A 76 -18.62 -8.92 21.05
CA GLU A 76 -18.53 -10.10 20.20
C GLU A 76 -19.47 -10.02 18.99
N ALA A 77 -20.70 -9.51 19.17
CA ALA A 77 -21.61 -9.26 18.04
C ALA A 77 -21.08 -8.20 17.05
N ARG A 78 -20.46 -7.12 17.55
CA ARG A 78 -19.80 -6.11 16.70
C ARG A 78 -18.62 -6.70 15.94
N LEU A 79 -17.79 -7.49 16.62
CA LEU A 79 -16.64 -8.18 16.00
C LEU A 79 -17.10 -9.16 14.92
N ALA A 80 -18.14 -9.96 15.19
CA ALA A 80 -18.72 -10.86 14.20
C ALA A 80 -19.20 -10.12 12.95
N THR A 81 -19.84 -8.96 13.13
CA THR A 81 -20.26 -8.09 12.02
C THR A 81 -19.08 -7.55 11.23
N HIS A 82 -18.03 -7.08 11.92
CA HIS A 82 -16.81 -6.61 11.27
C HIS A 82 -16.10 -7.72 10.49
N ILE A 83 -16.00 -8.93 11.06
CA ILE A 83 -15.43 -10.10 10.38
C ILE A 83 -16.23 -10.46 9.14
N ALA A 84 -17.57 -10.44 9.21
CA ALA A 84 -18.43 -10.71 8.05
C ALA A 84 -18.19 -9.67 6.95
N PHE A 85 -18.06 -8.40 7.31
CA PHE A 85 -17.72 -7.33 6.37
C PHE A 85 -16.35 -7.55 5.72
N LEU A 86 -15.30 -7.86 6.50
CA LEU A 86 -13.97 -8.15 5.96
C LEU A 86 -13.98 -9.31 4.95
N LYS A 87 -14.74 -10.37 5.23
CA LYS A 87 -14.88 -11.51 4.32
C LYS A 87 -15.66 -11.14 3.05
N GLN A 88 -16.71 -10.34 3.18
CA GLN A 88 -17.48 -9.86 2.03
C GLN A 88 -16.60 -9.01 1.10
N GLN A 89 -15.84 -8.07 1.65
CA GLN A 89 -14.91 -7.26 0.85
C GLN A 89 -13.82 -8.12 0.20
N ASP A 90 -13.33 -9.15 0.89
CA ASP A 90 -12.32 -10.06 0.36
C ASP A 90 -12.79 -10.79 -0.91
N GLU A 91 -14.08 -11.15 -0.97
CA GLU A 91 -14.68 -11.79 -2.15
C GLU A 91 -14.75 -10.87 -3.37
N GLU A 92 -14.93 -9.57 -3.16
CA GLU A 92 -14.98 -8.57 -4.23
C GLU A 92 -13.60 -8.36 -4.90
N ILE A 93 -12.52 -8.76 -4.22
CA ILE A 93 -11.13 -8.57 -4.66
C ILE A 93 -10.69 -9.59 -5.72
N LYS A 94 -11.40 -10.71 -5.89
CA LYS A 94 -11.04 -11.78 -6.85
C LYS A 94 -10.68 -11.29 -8.24
N ARG A 95 -11.46 -10.32 -8.76
CA ARG A 95 -11.22 -9.74 -10.08
C ARG A 95 -9.93 -8.93 -10.12
N ASN A 96 -9.61 -8.21 -9.06
CA ASN A 96 -8.35 -7.47 -8.96
C ASN A 96 -7.14 -8.40 -8.97
N ILE A 97 -7.22 -9.56 -8.30
CA ILE A 97 -6.16 -10.58 -8.33
C ILE A 97 -5.93 -11.06 -9.77
N GLU A 98 -7.00 -11.41 -10.49
CA GLU A 98 -6.89 -11.87 -11.88
C GLU A 98 -6.26 -10.80 -12.79
N TYR A 99 -6.71 -9.55 -12.66
CA TYR A 99 -6.12 -8.43 -13.37
C TYR A 99 -4.61 -8.28 -13.08
N LYS A 100 -4.20 -8.36 -11.82
CA LYS A 100 -2.78 -8.26 -11.42
C LYS A 100 -1.95 -9.44 -11.93
N LYS A 101 -2.50 -10.66 -11.97
CA LYS A 101 -1.86 -11.82 -12.59
C LYS A 101 -1.65 -11.63 -14.08
N GLN A 102 -2.62 -11.05 -14.81
CA GLN A 102 -2.46 -10.71 -16.23
C GLN A 102 -1.37 -9.65 -16.45
N LEU A 103 -1.31 -8.62 -15.60
CA LEU A 103 -0.23 -7.62 -15.66
C LEU A 103 1.14 -8.25 -15.40
N LEU A 104 1.28 -9.07 -14.36
CA LEU A 104 2.53 -9.76 -14.06
C LEU A 104 3.00 -10.61 -15.24
N SER A 105 2.07 -11.38 -15.83
CA SER A 105 2.34 -12.18 -17.03
C SER A 105 2.85 -11.31 -18.18
N TYR A 106 2.16 -10.20 -18.47
CA TYR A 106 2.59 -9.26 -19.50
C TYR A 106 4.00 -8.71 -19.25
N TYR A 107 4.30 -8.27 -18.02
CA TYR A 107 5.61 -7.71 -17.72
C TYR A 107 6.73 -8.74 -17.81
N CYS A 108 6.53 -9.93 -17.26
CA CYS A 108 7.52 -11.01 -17.28
C CYS A 108 7.78 -11.53 -18.69
N HIS A 109 6.73 -11.71 -19.51
CA HIS A 109 6.83 -12.44 -20.78
C HIS A 109 6.96 -11.56 -22.02
N THR A 110 6.48 -10.32 -21.94
CA THR A 110 6.40 -9.45 -23.12
C THR A 110 7.21 -8.19 -22.89
N TYR A 111 6.87 -7.40 -21.87
CA TYR A 111 7.42 -6.05 -21.73
C TYR A 111 8.91 -6.04 -21.39
N VAL A 112 9.32 -6.69 -20.29
CA VAL A 112 10.73 -6.72 -19.84
C VAL A 112 11.64 -7.40 -20.87
N PRO A 113 11.28 -8.57 -21.44
CA PRO A 113 12.09 -9.18 -22.50
C PRO A 113 12.32 -8.24 -23.69
N GLN A 114 11.28 -7.54 -24.17
CA GLN A 114 11.42 -6.58 -25.26
C GLN A 114 12.30 -5.39 -24.88
N LEU A 115 12.15 -4.87 -23.65
CA LEU A 115 12.97 -3.78 -23.14
C LEU A 115 14.46 -4.17 -23.10
N LEU A 116 14.76 -5.38 -22.63
CA LEU A 116 16.12 -5.92 -22.59
C LEU A 116 16.73 -6.11 -23.98
N GLN A 117 15.95 -6.64 -24.93
CA GLN A 117 16.40 -6.79 -26.32
C GLN A 117 16.77 -5.45 -26.95
N THR A 118 15.93 -4.42 -26.75
CA THR A 118 16.23 -3.07 -27.23
C THR A 118 17.46 -2.50 -26.54
N ARG A 119 17.58 -2.64 -25.21
CA ARG A 119 18.74 -2.15 -24.46
C ARG A 119 20.07 -2.69 -24.98
N LEU A 120 20.12 -3.96 -25.39
CA LEU A 120 21.34 -4.59 -25.92
C LEU A 120 21.80 -4.00 -27.25
N GLN A 121 20.94 -3.29 -27.98
CA GLN A 121 21.27 -2.67 -29.26
C GLN A 121 22.06 -1.36 -29.10
N TYR A 122 22.19 -0.85 -27.87
CA TYR A 122 22.83 0.43 -27.59
C TYR A 122 24.06 0.28 -26.67
N PRO A 123 25.09 1.13 -26.81
CA PRO A 123 26.23 1.14 -25.91
C PRO A 123 25.77 1.35 -24.46
N ASN A 124 26.19 0.51 -23.53
CA ASN A 124 25.83 0.65 -22.13
C ASN A 124 26.60 1.83 -21.49
N PRO A 125 25.95 2.97 -21.23
CA PRO A 125 26.64 4.16 -20.74
C PRO A 125 27.12 4.02 -19.30
N PHE A 126 26.63 3.01 -18.60
CA PHE A 126 26.86 2.84 -17.18
C PHE A 126 28.05 1.95 -16.85
N PHE A 127 28.84 1.54 -17.84
CA PHE A 127 30.02 0.70 -17.62
C PHE A 127 30.97 1.33 -16.58
N ALA A 128 31.19 2.65 -16.64
CA ALA A 128 32.02 3.39 -15.69
C ALA A 128 31.40 3.58 -14.30
N HIS A 129 30.13 3.21 -14.10
CA HIS A 129 29.35 3.48 -12.89
C HIS A 129 28.72 2.22 -12.29
N ARG A 130 29.23 1.03 -12.63
CA ARG A 130 28.75 -0.27 -12.15
C ARG A 130 28.62 -0.36 -10.63
N SER A 131 29.57 0.21 -9.88
CA SER A 131 29.51 0.20 -8.41
C SER A 131 28.35 1.01 -7.85
N LYS A 132 28.04 2.17 -8.44
CA LYS A 132 26.88 3.00 -8.06
C LYS A 132 25.56 2.32 -8.42
N ILE A 133 25.50 1.68 -9.58
CA ILE A 133 24.30 0.91 -9.98
C ILE A 133 24.06 -0.27 -9.03
N ARG A 134 25.12 -1.03 -8.71
CA ARG A 134 25.02 -2.12 -7.74
C ARG A 134 24.52 -1.62 -6.39
N TYR A 135 25.09 -0.51 -5.91
CA TYR A 135 24.63 0.14 -4.68
C TYR A 135 23.14 0.50 -4.73
N ILE A 136 22.67 1.18 -5.76
CA ILE A 136 21.24 1.54 -5.90
C ILE A 136 20.34 0.29 -5.96
N LYS A 137 20.79 -0.80 -6.58
CA LYS A 137 20.06 -2.06 -6.61
C LYS A 137 19.94 -2.71 -5.25
N GLU A 138 21.03 -2.75 -4.49
CA GLU A 138 21.06 -3.27 -3.13
C GLU A 138 20.13 -2.46 -2.23
N GLU A 139 20.18 -1.12 -2.32
CA GLU A 139 19.29 -0.23 -1.57
C GLU A 139 17.82 -0.43 -1.95
N TYR A 140 17.51 -0.51 -3.24
CA TYR A 140 16.14 -0.78 -3.68
C TYR A 140 15.63 -2.14 -3.21
N SER A 141 16.46 -3.18 -3.29
CA SER A 141 16.13 -4.51 -2.77
C SER A 141 15.84 -4.47 -1.27
N ASN A 142 16.60 -3.68 -0.51
CA ASN A 142 16.35 -3.47 0.91
C ASN A 142 15.04 -2.71 1.16
N CYS A 143 14.73 -1.67 0.38
CA CYS A 143 13.43 -0.98 0.42
C CYS A 143 12.27 -1.95 0.15
N CYS A 144 12.37 -2.81 -0.87
CA CYS A 144 11.34 -3.81 -1.15
C CYS A 144 11.11 -4.77 0.02
N LYS A 145 12.16 -5.19 0.75
CA LYS A 145 12.02 -6.02 1.95
C LYS A 145 11.28 -5.27 3.06
N VAL A 146 11.58 -3.99 3.26
CA VAL A 146 10.90 -3.14 4.25
C VAL A 146 9.43 -2.95 3.87
N TRP A 147 9.12 -2.68 2.60
CA TRP A 147 7.74 -2.56 2.12
C TRP A 147 6.96 -3.85 2.30
N LYS A 148 7.56 -5.01 1.98
CA LYS A 148 6.94 -6.32 2.21
C LYS A 148 6.61 -6.54 3.68
N LEU A 149 7.54 -6.22 4.58
CA LEU A 149 7.32 -6.32 6.02
C LEU A 149 6.20 -5.39 6.48
N ARG A 150 6.19 -4.13 6.02
CA ARG A 150 5.16 -3.13 6.34
C ARG A 150 3.78 -3.61 5.91
N VAL A 151 3.63 -4.03 4.65
CA VAL A 151 2.37 -4.53 4.09
C VAL A 151 1.89 -5.77 4.84
N THR A 152 2.79 -6.70 5.15
CA THR A 152 2.45 -7.94 5.86
C THR A 152 2.01 -7.65 7.29
N SER A 153 2.77 -6.82 8.02
CA SER A 153 2.43 -6.41 9.38
C SER A 153 1.09 -5.68 9.42
N GLN A 154 0.88 -4.70 8.53
CA GLN A 154 -0.37 -3.95 8.46
C GLN A 154 -1.56 -4.83 8.10
N HIS A 155 -1.38 -5.80 7.19
CA HIS A 155 -2.43 -6.75 6.84
C HIS A 155 -2.85 -7.58 8.05
N PHE A 156 -1.91 -8.28 8.72
CA PHE A 156 -2.28 -9.14 9.84
C PHE A 156 -2.74 -8.33 11.07
N ARG A 157 -2.22 -7.12 11.25
CA ARG A 157 -2.70 -6.16 12.25
C ARG A 157 -4.17 -5.83 12.01
N ASN A 158 -4.56 -5.44 10.79
CA ASN A 158 -5.90 -4.92 10.50
C ASN A 158 -6.94 -5.98 10.11
N CYS A 159 -6.54 -6.99 9.33
CA CYS A 159 -7.43 -7.98 8.74
C CYS A 159 -7.31 -9.36 9.40
N ARG A 160 -6.25 -9.60 10.20
CA ARG A 160 -5.89 -10.93 10.72
C ARG A 160 -5.88 -11.96 9.58
N ASN A 161 -6.64 -13.05 9.73
CA ASN A 161 -6.77 -14.10 8.71
C ASN A 161 -8.10 -14.01 7.95
N TYR A 162 -8.85 -12.91 8.06
CA TYR A 162 -10.21 -12.80 7.53
C TYR A 162 -10.28 -12.27 6.09
N SER A 163 -9.16 -11.80 5.54
CA SER A 163 -9.08 -11.27 4.17
C SER A 163 -7.88 -11.82 3.38
N PRO A 164 -7.77 -13.15 3.18
CA PRO A 164 -6.63 -13.75 2.50
C PRO A 164 -6.45 -13.30 1.05
N GLN A 165 -7.51 -12.90 0.34
CA GLN A 165 -7.43 -12.47 -1.05
C GLN A 165 -6.87 -11.05 -1.16
N LEU A 166 -7.22 -10.17 -0.23
CA LEU A 166 -6.58 -8.87 -0.09
C LEU A 166 -5.07 -9.03 0.15
N PHE A 167 -4.67 -10.00 0.99
CA PHE A 167 -3.25 -10.29 1.19
C PHE A 167 -2.57 -10.77 -0.10
N GLU A 168 -3.20 -11.70 -0.84
CA GLU A 168 -2.69 -12.14 -2.14
C GLU A 168 -2.53 -10.97 -3.12
N LEU A 169 -3.53 -10.08 -3.20
CA LEU A 169 -3.48 -8.89 -4.04
C LEU A 169 -2.26 -8.03 -3.69
N HIS A 170 -2.05 -7.74 -2.41
CA HIS A 170 -0.89 -6.97 -1.96
C HIS A 170 0.44 -7.67 -2.28
N MET A 171 0.50 -9.01 -2.21
CA MET A 171 1.69 -9.74 -2.60
C MET A 171 1.95 -9.63 -4.11
N LEU A 172 0.91 -9.64 -4.95
CA LEU A 172 1.03 -9.42 -6.40
C LEU A 172 1.48 -7.98 -6.71
N ASP A 173 1.02 -6.98 -5.96
CA ASP A 173 1.49 -5.60 -6.08
C ASP A 173 2.98 -5.48 -5.76
N LEU A 174 3.45 -6.13 -4.69
CA LEU A 174 4.88 -6.17 -4.36
C LEU A 174 5.71 -6.91 -5.42
N GLN A 175 5.16 -7.96 -6.03
CA GLN A 175 5.81 -8.64 -7.15
C GLN A 175 5.92 -7.73 -8.38
N LEU A 176 4.88 -6.95 -8.68
CA LEU A 176 4.91 -5.97 -9.75
C LEU A 176 5.95 -4.89 -9.48
N LEU A 177 6.07 -4.38 -8.25
CA LEU A 177 7.09 -3.40 -7.88
C LEU A 177 8.51 -3.91 -8.11
N ASN A 178 8.77 -5.20 -7.88
CA ASN A 178 10.08 -5.79 -8.17
C ASN A 178 10.42 -5.82 -9.67
N ILE A 179 9.41 -5.82 -10.55
CA ILE A 179 9.59 -5.87 -12.01
C ILE A 179 9.56 -4.47 -12.61
N MET A 180 8.66 -3.63 -12.11
CA MET A 180 8.41 -2.24 -12.50
C MET A 180 8.63 -1.33 -11.28
N PRO A 181 9.89 -0.93 -11.01
CA PRO A 181 10.21 -0.17 -9.82
C PRO A 181 9.53 1.19 -9.75
N ASP A 182 8.94 1.49 -8.60
CA ASP A 182 8.41 2.82 -8.29
C ASP A 182 9.54 3.76 -7.88
N TYR A 183 9.97 4.60 -8.84
CA TYR A 183 10.99 5.61 -8.64
C TYR A 183 10.59 6.65 -7.57
N GLN A 184 9.34 7.12 -7.59
CA GLN A 184 8.92 8.21 -6.71
C GLN A 184 8.91 7.74 -5.27
N GLN A 185 8.30 6.56 -5.02
CA GLN A 185 8.25 5.99 -3.68
C GLN A 185 9.65 5.64 -3.17
N PHE A 186 10.50 5.03 -4.01
CA PHE A 186 11.88 4.71 -3.61
C PHE A 186 12.67 5.96 -3.26
N LYS A 187 12.58 7.03 -4.07
CA LYS A 187 13.27 8.28 -3.81
C LYS A 187 12.78 8.94 -2.52
N ALA A 188 11.48 8.89 -2.24
CA ALA A 188 10.89 9.46 -1.03
C ALA A 188 11.33 8.73 0.24
N ASP A 189 11.47 7.41 0.18
CA ASP A 189 11.86 6.57 1.32
C ASP A 189 13.38 6.44 1.50
N ALA A 190 14.17 6.68 0.45
CA ALA A 190 15.62 6.54 0.47
C ALA A 190 16.32 7.62 1.30
N ASP A 191 17.49 7.29 1.85
CA ASP A 191 18.33 8.26 2.53
C ASP A 191 18.99 9.26 1.55
N MET A 192 19.49 10.37 2.09
CA MET A 192 20.07 11.44 1.27
C MET A 192 21.26 10.98 0.39
N PRO A 193 22.20 10.13 0.86
CA PRO A 193 23.24 9.55 0.01
C PRO A 193 22.70 8.73 -1.17
N THR A 194 21.67 7.91 -0.93
CA THR A 194 21.02 7.09 -1.96
C THR A 194 20.29 7.95 -2.98
N GLN A 195 19.53 8.94 -2.52
CA GLN A 195 18.89 9.92 -3.40
C GLN A 195 19.91 10.66 -4.26
N THR A 196 21.02 11.11 -3.68
CA THR A 196 22.09 11.82 -4.41
C THR A 196 22.72 10.93 -5.48
N THR A 197 23.00 9.67 -5.13
CA THR A 197 23.59 8.70 -6.07
C THR A 197 22.61 8.37 -7.20
N LEU A 198 21.33 8.22 -6.88
CA LEU A 198 20.27 8.00 -7.86
C LEU A 198 20.13 9.18 -8.83
N THR A 199 20.05 10.40 -8.32
CA THR A 199 19.99 11.62 -9.14
C THR A 199 21.21 11.73 -10.06
N PHE A 200 22.42 11.47 -9.54
CA PHE A 200 23.62 11.43 -10.37
C PHE A 200 23.53 10.44 -11.54
N LEU A 201 23.06 9.21 -11.28
CA LEU A 201 22.90 8.19 -12.32
C LEU A 201 21.84 8.58 -13.34
N LEU A 202 20.72 9.15 -12.89
CA LEU A 202 19.65 9.65 -13.76
C LEU A 202 20.15 10.79 -14.65
N ASP A 203 20.87 11.78 -14.09
CA ASP A 203 21.44 12.88 -14.87
C ASP A 203 22.44 12.39 -15.92
N LYS A 204 23.27 11.40 -15.57
CA LYS A 204 24.14 10.75 -16.55
C LYS A 204 23.35 10.03 -17.64
N SER A 205 22.25 9.38 -17.28
CA SER A 205 21.41 8.67 -18.25
C SER A 205 20.65 9.59 -19.20
N ARG A 206 20.38 10.85 -18.81
CA ARG A 206 19.70 11.84 -19.65
C ARG A 206 20.47 12.20 -20.91
N CYS A 207 21.80 12.18 -20.87
CA CYS A 207 22.61 12.38 -22.07
C CYS A 207 22.38 11.31 -23.16
N TYR A 208 21.77 10.18 -22.78
CA TYR A 208 21.46 9.07 -23.68
C TYR A 208 19.97 8.99 -24.01
N LEU A 209 19.11 9.80 -23.37
CA LEU A 209 17.65 9.75 -23.57
C LEU A 209 17.21 10.20 -24.96
N ALA A 210 17.94 11.11 -25.62
CA ALA A 210 17.54 11.66 -26.91
C ALA A 210 17.24 10.58 -27.96
N ASP A 211 18.02 9.49 -27.95
CA ASP A 211 17.86 8.35 -28.87
C ASP A 211 16.82 7.33 -28.39
N PHE A 212 16.34 7.44 -27.15
CA PHE A 212 15.43 6.49 -26.50
C PHE A 212 14.02 7.03 -26.25
N ILE A 213 13.81 8.35 -26.29
CA ILE A 213 12.51 8.98 -25.99
C ILE A 213 11.39 8.38 -26.85
N SER A 214 11.60 8.22 -28.16
CA SER A 214 10.59 7.67 -29.06
C SER A 214 10.26 6.20 -28.78
N PHE A 215 11.26 5.39 -28.43
CA PHE A 215 11.06 4.00 -28.00
C PHE A 215 10.26 3.93 -26.70
N PHE A 216 10.58 4.81 -25.75
CA PHE A 216 9.90 4.86 -24.47
C PHE A 216 8.45 5.33 -24.58
N ASP A 217 8.19 6.38 -25.36
CA ASP A 217 6.84 6.85 -25.64
C ASP A 217 6.00 5.73 -26.29
N GLN A 218 6.59 4.97 -27.22
CA GLN A 218 5.94 3.81 -27.81
C GLN A 218 5.64 2.73 -26.75
N LYS A 219 6.62 2.37 -25.92
CA LYS A 219 6.45 1.31 -24.90
C LYS A 219 5.43 1.70 -23.84
N GLU A 220 5.36 2.96 -23.46
CA GLU A 220 4.37 3.46 -22.52
C GLU A 220 2.96 3.47 -23.13
N ALA A 221 2.83 3.83 -24.41
CA ALA A 221 1.55 3.73 -25.12
C ALA A 221 1.07 2.28 -25.23
N GLU A 222 1.98 1.34 -25.53
CA GLU A 222 1.71 -0.10 -25.56
C GLU A 222 1.28 -0.61 -24.17
N GLU A 223 2.03 -0.25 -23.12
CA GLU A 223 1.73 -0.63 -21.74
C GLU A 223 0.37 -0.09 -21.28
N THR A 224 0.07 1.18 -21.56
CA THR A 224 -1.21 1.82 -21.23
C THR A 224 -2.36 1.12 -21.93
N ARG A 225 -2.18 0.79 -23.21
CA ARG A 225 -3.17 0.02 -23.97
C ARG A 225 -3.36 -1.38 -23.39
N THR A 226 -2.28 -2.10 -23.08
CA THR A 226 -2.38 -3.44 -22.49
C THR A 226 -3.06 -3.41 -21.11
N LYS A 227 -2.74 -2.44 -20.25
CA LYS A 227 -3.44 -2.24 -18.96
C LYS A 227 -4.94 -2.03 -19.17
N LYS A 228 -5.30 -1.18 -20.13
CA LYS A 228 -6.70 -0.91 -20.47
C LYS A 228 -7.41 -2.15 -21.00
N ASP A 229 -6.78 -2.89 -21.91
CA ASP A 229 -7.36 -4.11 -22.50
C ASP A 229 -7.54 -5.20 -21.43
N ALA A 230 -6.56 -5.40 -20.54
CA ALA A 230 -6.66 -6.32 -19.42
C ALA A 230 -7.77 -5.90 -18.43
N ALA A 231 -7.87 -4.61 -18.12
CA ALA A 231 -8.94 -4.09 -17.27
C ALA A 231 -10.33 -4.31 -17.89
N ILE A 232 -10.48 -4.07 -19.20
CA ILE A 232 -11.73 -4.33 -19.92
C ILE A 232 -12.06 -5.83 -19.91
N ALA A 233 -11.08 -6.71 -20.08
CA ALA A 233 -11.29 -8.15 -20.08
C ALA A 233 -11.80 -8.66 -18.72
N VAL A 234 -11.30 -8.10 -17.62
CA VAL A 234 -11.61 -8.56 -16.26
C VAL A 234 -12.85 -7.87 -15.67
N PHE A 235 -13.00 -6.56 -15.88
CA PHE A 235 -14.06 -5.76 -15.25
C PHE A 235 -15.19 -5.39 -16.21
N GLY A 236 -15.00 -5.58 -17.51
CA GLY A 236 -15.93 -5.16 -18.55
C GLY A 236 -15.81 -3.68 -18.94
N LYS A 237 -16.37 -3.33 -20.10
CA LYS A 237 -16.30 -1.97 -20.65
C LYS A 237 -17.04 -0.93 -19.78
N ALA A 238 -18.19 -1.30 -19.21
CA ALA A 238 -19.01 -0.37 -18.43
C ALA A 238 -18.35 0.04 -17.09
N ALA A 239 -17.60 -0.87 -16.45
CA ALA A 239 -16.85 -0.60 -15.24
C ALA A 239 -15.59 0.24 -15.51
N THR A 240 -15.01 0.12 -16.70
CA THR A 240 -13.80 0.87 -17.12
C THR A 240 -14.12 2.24 -17.74
N SER A 241 -15.40 2.55 -17.98
CA SER A 241 -15.87 3.84 -18.52
C SER A 241 -16.45 4.80 -17.48
N GLY A 242 -16.46 4.43 -16.19
CA GLY A 242 -16.89 5.30 -15.08
C GLY A 242 -15.84 6.36 -14.71
N TRP A 243 -16.12 7.19 -13.69
CA TRP A 243 -15.25 8.22 -13.10
C TRP A 243 -13.93 7.62 -12.57
N HIS A 244 -13.05 7.22 -13.47
CA HIS A 244 -11.67 6.94 -13.14
C HIS A 244 -10.99 8.29 -13.04
N ILE A 245 -10.40 8.57 -11.88
CA ILE A 245 -9.44 9.66 -11.74
C ILE A 245 -8.37 9.34 -12.79
N GLU A 246 -8.39 10.07 -13.91
CA GLU A 246 -7.22 10.08 -14.78
C GLU A 246 -6.07 10.49 -13.87
N PRO A 247 -5.05 9.64 -13.71
CA PRO A 247 -3.92 10.01 -12.87
C PRO A 247 -3.44 11.37 -13.37
N LEU A 248 -3.24 12.30 -12.42
CA LEU A 248 -2.72 13.63 -12.75
C LEU A 248 -1.56 13.44 -13.73
N PRO A 249 -1.52 14.19 -14.85
CA PRO A 249 -0.51 13.98 -15.86
C PRO A 249 0.85 14.11 -15.19
N GLU A 250 1.58 12.99 -15.10
CA GLU A 250 2.95 12.97 -14.60
C GLU A 250 3.76 13.96 -15.45
N SER A 251 4.66 14.70 -14.80
CA SER A 251 5.56 15.55 -15.56
C SER A 251 6.41 14.68 -16.51
N ASN A 252 6.77 15.22 -17.69
CA ASN A 252 7.66 14.53 -18.62
C ASN A 252 8.99 14.11 -17.95
N GLU A 253 9.42 14.86 -16.93
CA GLU A 253 10.60 14.53 -16.13
C GLU A 253 10.40 13.29 -15.26
N GLU A 254 9.27 13.17 -14.56
CA GLU A 254 8.95 12.01 -13.74
C GLU A 254 8.78 10.74 -14.59
N ARG A 255 8.09 10.88 -15.73
CA ARG A 255 7.96 9.80 -16.73
C ARG A 255 9.33 9.30 -17.19
N SER A 256 10.21 10.22 -17.55
CA SER A 256 11.58 9.91 -17.98
C SER A 256 12.38 9.23 -16.86
N ASN A 257 12.28 9.74 -15.62
CA ASN A 257 13.01 9.19 -14.49
C ASN A 257 12.54 7.77 -14.14
N ARG A 258 11.25 7.46 -14.24
CA ARG A 258 10.71 6.11 -14.01
C ARG A 258 11.31 5.09 -14.98
N LEU A 259 11.33 5.44 -16.27
CA LEU A 259 11.83 4.56 -17.32
C LEU A 259 13.35 4.38 -17.28
N LEU A 260 14.08 5.46 -16.97
CA LEU A 260 15.51 5.38 -16.72
C LEU A 260 15.84 4.53 -15.51
N PHE A 261 15.08 4.68 -14.42
CA PHE A 261 15.23 3.86 -13.24
C PHE A 261 14.96 2.39 -13.57
N LEU A 262 13.91 2.09 -14.33
CA LEU A 262 13.64 0.74 -14.83
C LEU A 262 14.85 0.15 -15.59
N LEU A 263 15.48 0.90 -16.50
CA LEU A 263 16.68 0.44 -17.21
C LEU A 263 17.90 0.20 -16.32
N LEU A 264 18.05 0.99 -15.25
CA LEU A 264 19.10 0.79 -14.26
C LEU A 264 18.88 -0.53 -13.52
N MET A 265 17.62 -0.85 -13.23
CA MET A 265 17.22 -1.95 -12.36
C MET A 265 17.13 -3.31 -13.07
N ILE A 266 16.66 -3.36 -14.31
CA ILE A 266 16.51 -4.63 -15.04
C ILE A 266 17.89 -5.15 -15.49
N GLU A 267 18.19 -6.41 -15.13
CA GLU A 267 19.39 -7.13 -15.62
C GLU A 267 19.05 -8.39 -16.42
N LYS A 268 17.93 -9.04 -16.10
CA LYS A 268 17.47 -10.30 -16.70
C LYS A 268 15.94 -10.35 -16.70
N VAL A 269 15.40 -11.26 -17.51
CA VAL A 269 13.97 -11.56 -17.50
C VAL A 269 13.61 -12.21 -16.15
N PRO A 270 12.53 -11.81 -15.47
CA PRO A 270 12.06 -12.46 -14.25
C PRO A 270 11.70 -13.94 -14.51
N ASP A 271 12.16 -14.87 -13.67
CA ASP A 271 11.77 -16.29 -13.77
C ASP A 271 10.32 -16.50 -13.29
N ASN A 272 9.53 -17.28 -14.04
CA ASN A 272 8.09 -17.56 -13.86
C ASN A 272 7.69 -18.11 -12.47
N GLY A 273 7.60 -17.23 -11.47
CA GLY A 273 7.09 -17.60 -10.15
C GLY A 273 8.14 -17.66 -9.04
N GLN A 274 9.36 -17.20 -9.31
CA GLN A 274 10.28 -16.79 -8.24
C GLN A 274 10.51 -15.29 -8.35
N ALA A 275 9.58 -14.50 -7.83
CA ALA A 275 9.82 -13.08 -7.53
C ALA A 275 10.96 -12.87 -6.51
N ASN A 276 11.55 -13.96 -5.99
CA ASN A 276 12.79 -13.96 -5.20
C ASN A 276 14.07 -13.91 -6.06
N SER A 277 13.99 -13.98 -7.40
CA SER A 277 15.15 -14.03 -8.30
C SER A 277 15.45 -12.69 -9.01
N CYS A 278 14.55 -11.70 -8.94
CA CYS A 278 14.87 -10.33 -9.32
C CYS A 278 15.51 -9.64 -8.11
N TYR A 279 16.80 -9.89 -7.91
CA TYR A 279 17.88 -9.12 -7.26
C TYR A 279 18.96 -10.09 -6.78
#